data_AF-A0A2W4T700-F1
#
_entry.id   AF-A0A2W4T700-F1
#
_cell.length_a   1.000
_cell.length_b   1.000
_cell.length_c   1.000
_cell.angle_alpha   90.00
_cell.angle_beta   90.00
_cell.angle_gamma   90.00
#
_symmetry.space_group_name_H-M   'P 1'
#
loop_
_entity.id
_entity.type
_entity.pdbx_description
1 polymer ?
#
loop_
_entity_poly.entity_id
_entity_poly.type
_entity_poly.pdbx_seq_one_letter_code
_entity_poly.pdbx_strand_id
1 'polypeptide(L)'
;KEVARREIGGPDDLAIADRDGPEGRAALVAKVSNIPAYITAGTHEVIVTFIERSWALSNDPTPVGFLGGKVSGMPIIRDGVKVEGPFSPQGLSLSESRKRIFICQPKSEAEERPCAERIARHLATQAFRRPVTNDDVARLMKFYEMGREEPAGFDAGITELITAILSSPDFLYRAFSTAPSPGAPRRLTDLELASRLSFFLWKQGPDQELIDLAAQNRLSDPAVLDAQVERMLADPRAKSLIEHFALAWLNLDELEQVEPQDRAFTADMRKNFETEIRLFLESVLFEDRSVLDLLNADWTFVNEDLARHYGIRGVYGPQFRRVKLEDENRWGLLGKGAVLLRTSYGDRTSPVLRGAWVLERIMGTPPAPPPPNAATDLSIQEGEKPTTIRARLEAHRATPSCNACHGLIDPPGLALENFDVTGRWRDFDPVAKEPIDPTTELASGVVLRGPADLRRYLTRRQDQFPTTVAKRLMMYALNREIEYFDMPQVRKIVRDAAAHNYTFKSIVKGVVNSESFRHQAPEAHGEQVVAMNDSHGTEAVHR
;
A
#
# COMPACT_ATOMS: atom_id res chain seq x y z
N LYS A 1 15.32 -11.39 28.79
CA LYS A 1 15.65 -12.55 29.67
C LYS A 1 16.24 -13.63 28.78
N GLU A 2 17.44 -14.15 29.07
CA GLU A 2 18.00 -15.27 28.30
C GLU A 2 17.17 -16.53 28.62
N VAL A 3 16.60 -17.15 27.59
CA VAL A 3 15.74 -18.35 27.72
C VAL A 3 16.58 -19.62 27.61
N ALA A 4 17.52 -19.66 26.68
CA ALA A 4 18.47 -20.75 26.54
C ALA A 4 19.73 -20.27 25.82
N ARG A 5 20.83 -20.96 26.12
CA ARG A 5 22.09 -20.90 25.39
C ARG A 5 22.49 -22.33 25.03
N ARG A 6 22.87 -22.53 23.77
CA ARG A 6 23.27 -23.81 23.21
C ARG A 6 24.51 -23.60 22.37
N GLU A 7 25.39 -24.60 22.37
CA GLU A 7 26.54 -24.66 21.50
C GLU A 7 26.13 -25.41 20.23
N ILE A 8 26.41 -24.80 19.08
CA ILE A 8 26.14 -25.36 17.76
C ILE A 8 27.21 -24.88 16.80
N GLY A 9 27.77 -25.80 16.01
CA GLY A 9 28.92 -25.54 15.14
C GLY A 9 30.22 -26.19 15.65
N GLY A 10 31.31 -25.99 14.93
CA GLY A 10 32.60 -26.63 15.18
C GLY A 10 32.84 -27.91 14.36
N PRO A 11 34.04 -28.51 14.45
CA PRO A 11 34.44 -29.64 13.59
C PRO A 11 33.53 -30.88 13.72
N ASP A 12 33.00 -31.14 14.91
CA ASP A 12 32.14 -32.30 15.16
C ASP A 12 30.75 -32.13 14.54
N ASP A 13 30.15 -30.94 14.68
CA ASP A 13 28.87 -30.62 14.05
C ASP A 13 28.99 -30.54 12.53
N LEU A 14 30.13 -30.07 12.02
CA LEU A 14 30.45 -30.10 10.60
C LEU A 14 30.57 -31.55 10.09
N ALA A 15 31.22 -32.44 10.84
CA ALA A 15 31.30 -33.85 10.48
C ALA A 15 29.93 -34.53 10.43
N ILE A 16 29.03 -34.20 11.38
CA ILE A 16 27.64 -34.68 11.40
C ILE A 16 26.87 -34.13 10.18
N ALA A 17 27.02 -32.84 9.88
CA ALA A 17 26.37 -32.21 8.73
C ALA A 17 26.82 -32.80 7.38
N ASP A 18 28.12 -33.12 7.25
CA ASP A 18 28.72 -33.58 6.01
C ASP A 18 28.53 -35.09 5.76
N ARG A 19 28.50 -35.91 6.81
CA ARG A 19 28.52 -37.37 6.69
C ARG A 19 27.14 -38.02 6.78
N ASP A 20 26.24 -37.44 7.57
CA ASP A 20 25.02 -38.14 8.00
C ASP A 20 23.74 -37.61 7.31
N GLY A 21 23.90 -36.74 6.31
CA GLY A 21 22.79 -36.29 5.44
C GLY A 21 21.56 -35.77 6.20
N PRO A 22 20.33 -36.23 5.88
CA PRO A 22 19.12 -35.81 6.59
C PRO A 22 19.12 -36.12 8.09
N GLU A 23 19.72 -37.23 8.52
CA GLU A 23 19.74 -37.65 9.92
C GLU A 23 20.67 -36.75 10.75
N GLY A 24 21.86 -36.43 10.20
CA GLY A 24 22.76 -35.45 10.81
C GLY A 24 22.13 -34.08 10.94
N ARG A 25 21.41 -33.62 9.90
CA ARG A 25 20.64 -32.37 9.97
C ARG A 25 19.59 -32.41 11.07
N ALA A 26 18.85 -33.51 11.21
CA ALA A 26 17.85 -33.65 12.26
C ALA A 26 18.48 -33.62 13.66
N ALA A 27 19.65 -34.26 13.84
CA ALA A 27 20.40 -34.25 15.10
C ALA A 27 20.86 -32.83 15.48
N LEU A 28 21.35 -32.05 14.52
CA LEU A 28 21.75 -30.65 14.74
C LEU A 28 20.55 -29.75 15.06
N VAL A 29 19.43 -29.92 14.36
CA VAL A 29 18.18 -29.20 14.66
C VAL A 29 17.69 -29.54 16.06
N ALA A 30 17.78 -30.80 16.48
CA ALA A 30 17.36 -31.23 17.82
C ALA A 30 18.14 -30.52 18.95
N LYS A 31 19.42 -30.16 18.74
CA LYS A 31 20.23 -29.41 19.72
C LYS A 31 19.66 -28.03 20.07
N VAL A 32 18.93 -27.41 19.14
CA VAL A 32 18.38 -26.05 19.24
C VAL A 32 16.85 -26.02 19.17
N SER A 33 16.19 -27.18 19.23
CA SER A 33 14.72 -27.31 19.21
C SER A 33 14.14 -27.58 20.60
N ASN A 34 12.82 -27.49 20.72
CA ASN A 34 12.06 -27.82 21.94
C ASN A 34 12.57 -27.08 23.19
N ILE A 35 12.93 -25.81 23.05
CA ILE A 35 13.38 -24.96 24.17
C ILE A 35 12.13 -24.46 24.92
N PRO A 36 11.85 -24.94 26.15
CA PRO A 36 10.69 -24.48 26.89
C PRO A 36 10.91 -23.04 27.38
N ALA A 37 9.92 -22.19 27.17
CA ALA A 37 9.93 -20.82 27.66
C ALA A 37 8.63 -20.55 28.44
N TYR A 38 8.76 -20.16 29.71
CA TYR A 38 7.64 -19.66 30.49
C TYR A 38 7.61 -18.14 30.37
N ILE A 39 6.64 -17.64 29.61
CA ILE A 39 6.44 -16.22 29.36
C ILE A 39 5.07 -15.79 29.88
N THR A 40 4.98 -14.54 30.33
CA THR A 40 3.69 -13.93 30.66
C THR A 40 2.88 -13.70 29.39
N ALA A 41 1.57 -13.56 29.48
CA ALA A 41 0.76 -13.18 28.33
C ALA A 41 1.14 -11.76 27.83
N GLY A 42 1.08 -11.53 26.51
CA GLY A 42 1.36 -10.24 25.88
C GLY A 42 2.24 -10.36 24.63
N THR A 43 2.54 -9.22 24.01
CA THR A 43 3.50 -9.14 22.90
C THR A 43 4.92 -9.21 23.46
N HIS A 44 5.71 -10.15 22.96
CA HIS A 44 7.12 -10.31 23.33
C HIS A 44 7.97 -10.30 22.08
N GLU A 45 9.13 -9.65 22.15
CA GLU A 45 10.16 -9.76 21.13
C GLU A 45 11.01 -11.00 21.40
N VAL A 46 11.09 -11.90 20.40
CA VAL A 46 11.96 -13.07 20.46
C VAL A 46 13.20 -12.77 19.64
N ILE A 47 14.34 -12.66 20.33
CA ILE A 47 15.63 -12.41 19.70
C ILE A 47 16.45 -13.69 19.75
N VAL A 48 16.92 -14.13 18.59
CA VAL A 48 17.91 -15.20 18.46
C VAL A 48 19.20 -14.61 17.92
N THR A 49 20.29 -14.79 18.66
CA THR A 49 21.60 -14.26 18.30
C THR A 49 22.67 -15.32 18.47
N PHE A 50 23.70 -15.26 17.63
CA PHE A 50 24.92 -16.04 17.77
C PHE A 50 25.95 -15.20 18.53
N ILE A 51 26.44 -15.71 19.66
CA ILE A 51 27.32 -14.93 20.56
C ILE A 51 28.74 -14.88 20.04
N GLU A 52 29.19 -15.90 19.32
CA GLU A 52 30.49 -15.94 18.70
C GLU A 52 30.41 -15.41 17.27
N ARG A 53 31.06 -14.27 17.03
CA ARG A 53 31.24 -13.74 15.67
C ARG A 53 32.15 -14.70 14.91
N SER A 54 31.64 -15.34 13.87
CA SER A 54 32.54 -15.84 12.83
C SER A 54 33.39 -14.65 12.33
N TRP A 55 34.63 -14.89 11.94
CA TRP A 55 35.47 -13.85 11.32
C TRP A 55 34.96 -13.43 9.92
N ALA A 56 33.76 -13.86 9.52
CA ALA A 56 33.17 -13.52 8.26
C ALA A 56 32.61 -12.09 8.30
N LEU A 57 33.01 -11.28 7.32
CA LEU A 57 32.57 -9.89 7.16
C LEU A 57 31.10 -9.77 6.69
N SER A 58 30.48 -10.87 6.28
CA SER A 58 29.06 -10.96 5.90
C SER A 58 28.50 -12.36 6.16
N ASN A 59 27.21 -12.44 6.48
CA ASN A 59 26.42 -13.69 6.51
C ASN A 59 25.88 -14.07 5.12
N ASP A 60 26.13 -13.25 4.11
CA ASP A 60 25.74 -13.54 2.73
C ASP A 60 26.53 -14.74 2.21
N PRO A 61 25.89 -15.67 1.49
CA PRO A 61 26.63 -16.67 0.74
C PRO A 61 27.52 -15.95 -0.28
N THR A 62 28.85 -16.02 -0.10
CA THR A 62 29.79 -15.53 -1.10
C THR A 62 29.54 -16.32 -2.40
N PRO A 63 29.17 -15.67 -3.51
CA PRO A 63 29.05 -16.37 -4.78
C PRO A 63 30.47 -16.77 -5.18
N VAL A 64 30.85 -18.03 -4.95
CA VAL A 64 32.11 -18.55 -5.47
C VAL A 64 31.91 -18.72 -6.98
N GLY A 65 32.57 -17.85 -7.75
CA GLY A 65 32.52 -17.88 -9.20
C GLY A 65 33.04 -19.21 -9.77
N PHE A 66 32.33 -19.71 -10.79
CA PHE A 66 32.74 -20.62 -11.87
C PHE A 66 33.48 -21.95 -11.58
N LEU A 67 33.87 -22.27 -10.35
CA LEU A 67 34.42 -23.57 -9.97
C LEU A 67 33.65 -24.08 -8.74
N GLY A 68 32.89 -25.16 -8.92
CA GLY A 68 31.84 -25.66 -8.02
C GLY A 68 32.30 -26.22 -6.66
N GLY A 69 33.06 -25.44 -5.89
CA GLY A 69 33.30 -25.68 -4.48
C GLY A 69 32.44 -24.75 -3.63
N LYS A 70 31.37 -25.26 -3.00
CA LYS A 70 30.68 -24.54 -1.94
C LYS A 70 31.61 -24.45 -0.74
N VAL A 71 32.02 -23.25 -0.33
CA VAL A 71 32.46 -23.04 1.06
C VAL A 71 31.19 -22.97 1.90
N SER A 72 30.59 -24.13 2.16
CA SER A 72 29.40 -24.28 3.01
C SER A 72 29.85 -24.75 4.39
N GLY A 73 30.53 -23.88 5.13
CA GLY A 73 31.01 -24.20 6.48
C GLY A 73 30.31 -23.44 7.61
N MET A 74 29.48 -22.44 7.29
CA MET A 74 28.79 -21.63 8.31
C MET A 74 27.34 -22.10 8.49
N PRO A 75 26.94 -22.47 9.71
CA PRO A 75 25.55 -22.75 10.02
C PRO A 75 24.69 -21.52 9.73
N ILE A 76 23.62 -21.70 8.95
CA ILE A 76 22.63 -20.64 8.67
C ILE A 76 21.25 -21.13 9.07
N ILE A 77 20.48 -20.28 9.75
CA ILE A 77 19.05 -20.51 10.00
C ILE A 77 18.31 -20.08 8.73
N ARG A 78 17.94 -21.03 7.86
CA ARG A 78 17.19 -20.75 6.62
C ARG A 78 15.69 -20.62 6.84
N ASP A 79 15.15 -21.45 7.72
CA ASP A 79 13.69 -21.63 7.88
C ASP A 79 13.13 -20.84 9.08
N GLY A 80 13.94 -19.95 9.66
CA GLY A 80 13.58 -19.11 10.80
C GLY A 80 13.47 -19.86 12.14
N VAL A 81 12.81 -19.22 13.10
CA VAL A 81 12.53 -19.75 14.43
C VAL A 81 11.03 -19.99 14.51
N LYS A 82 10.63 -21.23 14.79
CA LYS A 82 9.22 -21.58 15.03
C LYS A 82 8.92 -21.52 16.52
N VAL A 83 7.88 -20.78 16.89
CA VAL A 83 7.35 -20.74 18.25
C VAL A 83 6.04 -21.52 18.26
N GLU A 84 5.95 -22.54 19.11
CA GLU A 84 4.74 -23.35 19.30
C GLU A 84 4.21 -23.16 20.72
N GLY A 85 2.88 -23.06 20.86
CA GLY A 85 2.20 -22.78 22.12
C GLY A 85 1.10 -21.72 21.97
N PRO A 86 0.56 -21.17 23.09
CA PRO A 86 0.87 -21.56 24.47
C PRO A 86 0.32 -22.95 24.81
N PHE A 87 1.12 -23.75 25.51
CA PHE A 87 0.68 -25.04 26.04
C PHE A 87 0.06 -24.83 27.43
N SER A 88 -1.17 -25.29 27.63
CA SER A 88 -1.91 -25.20 28.91
C SER A 88 -1.88 -23.81 29.56
N PRO A 89 -2.31 -22.74 28.86
CA PRO A 89 -2.29 -21.38 29.41
C PRO A 89 -3.12 -21.30 30.70
N GLN A 90 -2.57 -20.61 31.70
CA GLN A 90 -3.26 -20.34 32.97
C GLN A 90 -3.56 -18.85 33.11
N GLY A 91 -4.76 -18.52 33.59
CA GLY A 91 -5.20 -17.15 33.82
C GLY A 91 -5.65 -16.42 32.55
N LEU A 92 -6.09 -15.16 32.73
CA LEU A 92 -6.54 -14.29 31.64
C LEU A 92 -5.37 -13.46 31.10
N SER A 93 -5.25 -13.35 29.77
CA SER A 93 -4.20 -12.57 29.14
C SER A 93 -4.42 -11.06 29.32
N LEU A 94 -3.38 -10.33 29.75
CA LEU A 94 -3.40 -8.86 29.82
C LEU A 94 -2.89 -8.25 28.50
N SER A 95 -3.61 -8.51 27.41
CA SER A 95 -3.31 -7.93 26.10
C SER A 95 -3.68 -6.43 26.05
N GLU A 96 -3.05 -5.69 25.14
CA GLU A 96 -3.42 -4.29 24.87
C GLU A 96 -4.89 -4.17 24.46
N SER A 97 -5.41 -5.12 23.67
CA SER A 97 -6.83 -5.18 23.33
C SER A 97 -7.72 -5.32 24.56
N ARG A 98 -7.35 -6.21 25.51
CA ARG A 98 -8.11 -6.37 26.75
C ARG A 98 -8.08 -5.11 27.59
N LYS A 99 -6.96 -4.39 27.66
CA LYS A 99 -6.88 -3.10 28.36
C LYS A 99 -7.79 -2.03 27.74
N ARG A 100 -7.93 -2.03 26.41
CA ARG A 100 -8.85 -1.11 25.70
C ARG A 100 -10.32 -1.46 25.91
N ILE A 101 -10.65 -2.74 26.00
CA ILE A 101 -12.01 -3.23 26.24
C ILE A 101 -12.42 -2.98 27.71
N PHE A 102 -11.62 -3.47 28.65
CA PHE A 102 -11.95 -3.49 30.07
C PHE A 102 -11.46 -2.22 30.77
N ILE A 103 -12.14 -1.11 30.53
CA ILE A 103 -11.87 0.20 31.15
C ILE A 103 -12.27 0.27 32.65
N CYS A 104 -12.93 -0.76 33.17
CA CYS A 104 -13.09 -1.08 34.60
C CYS A 104 -12.92 -2.58 34.79
N GLN A 105 -12.71 -2.97 36.04
CA GLN A 105 -12.94 -4.32 36.51
C GLN A 105 -13.80 -4.28 37.77
N PRO A 106 -14.89 -5.05 37.84
CA PRO A 106 -15.74 -5.11 39.02
C PRO A 106 -15.03 -5.89 40.14
N LYS A 107 -15.16 -5.43 41.39
CA LYS A 107 -14.62 -6.12 42.57
C LYS A 107 -15.66 -7.00 43.27
N SER A 108 -16.93 -6.84 42.92
CA SER A 108 -18.06 -7.58 43.46
C SER A 108 -19.15 -7.74 42.39
N GLU A 109 -20.05 -8.70 42.58
CA GLU A 109 -21.16 -8.96 41.65
C GLU A 109 -22.05 -7.71 41.44
N ALA A 110 -22.27 -6.92 42.49
CA ALA A 110 -23.04 -5.67 42.40
C ALA A 110 -22.38 -4.60 41.52
N GLU A 111 -21.05 -4.66 41.32
CA GLU A 111 -20.30 -3.73 40.47
C GLU A 111 -20.25 -4.15 39.01
N GLU A 112 -20.63 -5.40 38.69
CA GLU A 112 -20.50 -5.96 37.35
C GLU A 112 -21.38 -5.21 36.34
N ARG A 113 -22.68 -5.07 36.62
CA ARG A 113 -23.60 -4.39 35.69
C ARG A 113 -23.18 -2.93 35.41
N PRO A 114 -22.91 -2.07 36.42
CA PRO A 114 -22.42 -0.72 36.17
C PRO A 114 -21.10 -0.69 35.37
N CYS A 115 -20.20 -1.63 35.61
CA CYS A 115 -18.97 -1.72 34.83
C CYS A 115 -19.23 -2.13 33.37
N ALA A 116 -20.07 -3.13 33.14
CA ALA A 116 -20.47 -3.57 31.82
C ALA A 116 -21.16 -2.45 31.03
N GLU A 117 -22.05 -1.67 31.64
CA GLU A 117 -22.67 -0.51 31.00
C GLU A 117 -21.64 0.56 30.59
N ARG A 118 -20.59 0.76 31.40
CA ARG A 118 -19.51 1.69 31.09
C ARG A 118 -18.66 1.20 29.91
N ILE A 119 -18.34 -0.09 29.88
CA ILE A 119 -17.65 -0.74 28.75
C ILE A 119 -18.51 -0.64 27.49
N ALA A 120 -19.80 -0.94 27.60
CA ALA A 120 -20.77 -0.85 26.51
C ALA A 120 -20.77 0.55 25.89
N ARG A 121 -20.89 1.59 26.73
CA ARG A 121 -20.87 2.98 26.26
C ARG A 121 -19.58 3.34 25.56
N HIS A 122 -18.44 2.96 26.14
CA HIS A 122 -17.12 3.26 25.58
C HIS A 122 -16.93 2.63 24.20
N LEU A 123 -17.17 1.32 24.09
CA LEU A 123 -16.95 0.58 22.85
C LEU A 123 -17.97 0.94 21.78
N ALA A 124 -19.26 1.04 22.15
CA ALA A 124 -20.31 1.34 21.19
C ALA A 124 -20.22 2.78 20.67
N THR A 125 -19.75 3.75 21.48
CA THR A 125 -19.51 5.13 21.01
C THR A 125 -18.48 5.17 19.88
N GLN A 126 -17.38 4.41 20.02
CA GLN A 126 -16.35 4.31 18.99
C GLN A 126 -16.83 3.50 17.79
N ALA A 127 -17.46 2.36 18.04
CA ALA A 127 -17.92 1.44 17.00
C ALA A 127 -19.01 2.05 16.12
N PHE A 128 -20.00 2.71 16.73
CA PHE A 128 -21.12 3.37 16.04
C PHE A 128 -20.81 4.82 15.66
N ARG A 129 -19.64 5.33 16.07
CA ARG A 129 -19.07 6.62 15.64
C ARG A 129 -19.93 7.82 16.03
N ARG A 130 -20.67 7.68 17.12
CA ARG A 130 -21.58 8.69 17.68
C ARG A 130 -21.74 8.48 19.18
N PRO A 131 -22.14 9.52 19.94
CA PRO A 131 -22.61 9.32 21.31
C PRO A 131 -23.75 8.29 21.32
N VAL A 132 -23.62 7.28 22.18
CA VAL A 132 -24.68 6.26 22.33
C VAL A 132 -25.78 6.72 23.26
N THR A 133 -27.00 6.33 22.94
CA THR A 133 -28.19 6.59 23.74
C THR A 133 -28.34 5.56 24.86
N ASN A 134 -29.26 5.81 25.80
CA ASN A 134 -29.60 4.81 26.81
C ASN A 134 -30.24 3.57 26.19
N ASP A 135 -30.98 3.72 25.10
CA ASP A 135 -31.61 2.60 24.39
C ASP A 135 -30.58 1.72 23.68
N ASP A 136 -29.52 2.33 23.12
CA ASP A 136 -28.39 1.58 22.55
C ASP A 136 -27.75 0.68 23.62
N VAL A 137 -27.47 1.24 24.79
CA VAL A 137 -26.87 0.50 25.91
C VAL A 137 -27.84 -0.57 26.41
N ALA A 138 -29.12 -0.25 26.60
CA ALA A 138 -30.12 -1.22 27.05
C ALA A 138 -30.25 -2.42 26.10
N ARG A 139 -30.16 -2.21 24.79
CA ARG A 139 -30.12 -3.31 23.81
C ARG A 139 -28.86 -4.17 23.94
N LEU A 140 -27.70 -3.56 24.07
CA LEU A 140 -26.41 -4.26 24.23
C LEU A 140 -26.34 -5.04 25.54
N MET A 141 -26.91 -4.50 26.62
CA MET A 141 -26.91 -5.14 27.93
C MET A 141 -27.69 -6.45 27.97
N LYS A 142 -28.66 -6.67 27.06
CA LYS A 142 -29.34 -7.97 26.93
C LYS A 142 -28.37 -9.08 26.51
N PHE A 143 -27.45 -8.80 25.60
CA PHE A 143 -26.41 -9.75 25.18
C PHE A 143 -25.40 -10.00 26.30
N TYR A 144 -25.04 -8.96 27.05
CA TYR A 144 -24.23 -9.11 28.25
C TYR A 144 -24.91 -10.05 29.27
N GLU A 145 -26.19 -9.84 29.55
CA GLU A 145 -26.96 -10.67 30.49
C GLU A 145 -26.99 -12.14 30.04
N MET A 146 -27.20 -12.40 28.75
CA MET A 146 -27.14 -13.75 28.17
C MET A 146 -25.77 -14.42 28.37
N GLY A 147 -24.67 -13.73 28.02
CA GLY A 147 -23.32 -14.28 28.20
C GLY A 147 -22.90 -14.40 29.66
N ARG A 148 -23.48 -13.59 30.56
CA ARG A 148 -23.13 -13.59 31.99
C ARG A 148 -23.55 -14.87 32.71
N GLU A 149 -24.56 -15.57 32.20
CA GLU A 149 -25.05 -16.84 32.73
C GLU A 149 -24.09 -18.02 32.47
N GLU A 150 -23.12 -17.85 31.56
CA GLU A 150 -22.10 -18.85 31.25
C GLU A 150 -21.05 -18.99 32.39
N PRO A 151 -20.34 -20.14 32.49
CA PRO A 151 -19.36 -20.38 33.55
C PRO A 151 -18.23 -19.34 33.65
N ALA A 152 -17.88 -18.68 32.54
CA ALA A 152 -16.87 -17.62 32.49
C ALA A 152 -17.39 -16.25 32.98
N GLY A 153 -18.69 -16.14 33.29
CA GLY A 153 -19.29 -15.03 34.00
C GLY A 153 -19.12 -13.67 33.32
N PHE A 154 -18.58 -12.70 34.05
CA PHE A 154 -18.46 -11.31 33.58
C PHE A 154 -17.76 -11.21 32.22
N ASP A 155 -16.65 -11.93 32.03
CA ASP A 155 -15.88 -11.91 30.79
C ASP A 155 -16.67 -12.52 29.61
N ALA A 156 -17.49 -13.55 29.84
CA ALA A 156 -18.39 -14.09 28.82
C ALA A 156 -19.50 -13.12 28.46
N GLY A 157 -20.09 -12.42 29.44
CA GLY A 157 -21.05 -11.35 29.19
C GLY A 157 -20.44 -10.22 28.34
N ILE A 158 -19.23 -9.76 28.66
CA ILE A 158 -18.54 -8.75 27.84
C ILE A 158 -18.24 -9.27 26.43
N THR A 159 -17.93 -10.56 26.29
CA THR A 159 -17.71 -11.19 24.97
C THR A 159 -18.97 -11.11 24.11
N GLU A 160 -20.12 -11.54 24.62
CA GLU A 160 -21.40 -11.47 23.89
C GLU A 160 -21.80 -10.03 23.56
N LEU A 161 -21.55 -9.09 24.49
CA LEU A 161 -21.77 -7.67 24.24
C LEU A 161 -20.93 -7.15 23.05
N ILE A 162 -19.65 -7.53 22.98
CA ILE A 162 -18.77 -7.13 21.87
C ILE A 162 -19.23 -7.79 20.57
N THR A 163 -19.60 -9.07 20.60
CA THR A 163 -20.18 -9.78 19.45
C THR A 163 -21.39 -9.01 18.89
N ALA A 164 -22.27 -8.54 19.77
CA ALA A 164 -23.43 -7.74 19.37
C ALA A 164 -23.04 -6.38 18.76
N ILE A 165 -22.03 -5.69 19.31
CA ILE A 165 -21.51 -4.45 18.71
C ILE A 165 -20.96 -4.72 17.30
N LEU A 166 -20.11 -5.74 17.15
CA LEU A 166 -19.43 -6.07 15.88
C LEU A 166 -20.37 -6.63 14.82
N SER A 167 -21.54 -7.13 15.22
CA SER A 167 -22.58 -7.63 14.32
C SER A 167 -23.67 -6.59 14.03
N SER A 168 -23.62 -5.42 14.67
CA SER A 168 -24.61 -4.37 14.49
C SER A 168 -24.51 -3.71 13.11
N PRO A 169 -25.64 -3.41 12.44
CA PRO A 169 -25.64 -2.57 11.25
C PRO A 169 -24.96 -1.21 11.46
N ASP A 170 -25.08 -0.63 12.66
CA ASP A 170 -24.43 0.64 13.02
C ASP A 170 -22.90 0.54 13.02
N PHE A 171 -22.35 -0.66 13.19
CA PHE A 171 -20.91 -0.92 13.06
C PHE A 171 -20.53 -1.28 11.62
N LEU A 172 -21.22 -2.27 11.04
CA LEU A 172 -20.91 -2.85 9.73
C LEU A 172 -21.06 -1.85 8.58
N TYR A 173 -22.03 -0.94 8.68
CA TYR A 173 -22.32 0.05 7.65
C TYR A 173 -22.00 1.46 8.12
N ARG A 174 -21.45 2.28 7.23
CA ARG A 174 -21.34 3.74 7.38
C ARG A 174 -22.53 4.39 6.67
N ALA A 175 -23.73 4.10 7.17
CA ALA A 175 -24.95 4.63 6.58
C ALA A 175 -25.03 6.14 6.82
N PHE A 176 -25.38 6.87 5.77
CA PHE A 176 -25.78 8.27 5.84
C PHE A 176 -27.30 8.33 5.83
N SER A 177 -27.89 9.27 6.58
CA SER A 177 -29.34 9.48 6.53
C SER A 177 -29.80 9.84 5.13
N THR A 178 -30.94 9.29 4.71
CA THR A 178 -31.53 9.59 3.40
C THR A 178 -31.90 11.07 3.29
N ALA A 179 -31.86 11.61 2.07
CA ALA A 179 -32.27 12.99 1.83
C ALA A 179 -33.77 13.16 2.14
N PRO A 180 -34.21 14.29 2.72
CA PRO A 180 -35.63 14.55 2.98
C PRO A 180 -36.48 14.58 1.70
N SER A 181 -35.86 14.90 0.57
CA SER A 181 -36.49 14.92 -0.75
C SER A 181 -35.57 14.26 -1.79
N PRO A 182 -36.11 13.41 -2.68
CA PRO A 182 -35.37 12.91 -3.83
C PRO A 182 -34.82 14.06 -4.68
N GLY A 183 -33.59 13.95 -5.17
CA GLY A 183 -33.02 14.91 -6.13
C GLY A 183 -32.24 16.10 -5.55
N ALA A 184 -32.29 16.38 -4.23
CA ALA A 184 -31.55 17.49 -3.63
C ALA A 184 -30.28 17.00 -2.89
N PRO A 185 -29.13 17.66 -3.08
CA PRO A 185 -27.95 17.38 -2.26
C PRO A 185 -28.25 17.73 -0.80
N ARG A 186 -27.89 16.84 0.13
CA ARG A 186 -28.11 17.03 1.58
C ARG A 186 -26.77 17.31 2.25
N ARG A 187 -26.71 18.36 3.06
CA ARG A 187 -25.54 18.59 3.92
C ARG A 187 -25.39 17.46 4.94
N LEU A 188 -24.18 16.96 5.09
CA LEU A 188 -23.88 15.97 6.13
C LEU A 188 -24.07 16.61 7.52
N THR A 189 -24.61 15.82 8.44
CA THR A 189 -24.51 16.15 9.87
C THR A 189 -23.05 16.08 10.30
N ASP A 190 -22.72 16.71 11.43
CA ASP A 190 -21.33 16.72 11.89
C ASP A 190 -20.83 15.32 12.28
N LEU A 191 -21.71 14.43 12.76
CA LEU A 191 -21.36 13.03 13.03
C LEU A 191 -21.04 12.26 11.74
N GLU A 192 -21.82 12.48 10.69
CA GLU A 192 -21.57 11.93 9.36
C GLU A 192 -20.28 12.48 8.74
N LEU A 193 -20.02 13.79 8.92
CA LEU A 193 -18.80 14.44 8.47
C LEU A 193 -17.56 13.90 9.24
N ALA A 194 -17.66 13.72 10.56
CA ALA A 194 -16.61 13.10 11.38
C ALA A 194 -16.28 11.69 10.89
N SER A 195 -17.30 10.87 10.63
CA SER A 195 -17.14 9.52 10.09
C SER A 195 -16.52 9.54 8.69
N ARG A 196 -16.96 10.42 7.79
CA ARG A 196 -16.36 10.53 6.45
C ARG A 196 -14.90 10.98 6.54
N LEU A 197 -14.60 11.98 7.36
CA LEU A 197 -13.25 12.51 7.55
C LEU A 197 -12.29 11.48 8.14
N SER A 198 -12.72 10.72 9.17
CA SER A 198 -11.87 9.70 9.80
C SER A 198 -11.52 8.57 8.85
N PHE A 199 -12.47 8.09 8.05
CA PHE A 199 -12.20 7.02 7.10
C PHE A 199 -11.45 7.50 5.86
N PHE A 200 -11.60 8.77 5.49
CA PHE A 200 -10.78 9.39 4.47
C PHE A 200 -9.32 9.47 4.93
N LEU A 201 -9.04 10.06 6.09
CA LEU A 201 -7.66 10.35 6.49
C LEU A 201 -6.95 9.19 7.21
N TRP A 202 -7.68 8.37 7.98
CA TRP A 202 -7.10 7.33 8.82
C TRP A 202 -7.56 5.91 8.46
N LYS A 203 -8.52 5.75 7.53
CA LYS A 203 -9.13 4.46 7.19
C LYS A 203 -9.72 3.72 8.41
N GLN A 204 -10.12 4.46 9.45
CA GLN A 204 -10.73 3.94 10.68
C GLN A 204 -11.75 4.93 11.26
N GLY A 205 -12.43 4.53 12.34
CA GLY A 205 -13.39 5.38 13.04
C GLY A 205 -12.78 6.66 13.64
N PRO A 206 -13.60 7.71 13.86
CA PRO A 206 -13.17 8.96 14.46
C PRO A 206 -12.70 8.71 15.90
N ASP A 207 -11.75 9.52 16.37
CA ASP A 207 -11.38 9.52 17.78
C ASP A 207 -12.36 10.34 18.62
N GLN A 208 -12.19 10.29 19.94
CA GLN A 208 -13.14 10.92 20.87
C GLN A 208 -13.26 12.43 20.65
N GLU A 209 -12.15 13.13 20.37
CA GLU A 209 -12.16 14.57 20.10
C GLU A 209 -13.05 14.90 18.89
N LEU A 210 -12.93 14.12 17.80
CA LEU A 210 -13.72 14.35 16.60
C LEU A 210 -15.21 14.00 16.80
N ILE A 211 -15.51 12.95 17.58
CA ILE A 211 -16.88 12.61 18.00
C ILE A 211 -17.49 13.73 18.84
N ASP A 212 -16.74 14.27 19.81
CA ASP A 212 -17.23 15.30 20.73
C ASP A 212 -17.51 16.62 20.00
N LEU A 213 -16.61 17.07 19.13
CA LEU A 213 -16.81 18.24 18.28
C LEU A 213 -18.03 18.08 17.38
N ALA A 214 -18.22 16.88 16.84
CA ALA A 214 -19.35 16.57 16.00
C ALA A 214 -20.68 16.53 16.76
N ALA A 215 -20.69 15.92 17.94
CA ALA A 215 -21.85 15.90 18.84
C ALA A 215 -22.28 17.31 19.28
N GLN A 216 -21.32 18.23 19.36
CA GLN A 216 -21.57 19.65 19.67
C GLN A 216 -21.97 20.49 18.44
N ASN A 217 -22.09 19.90 17.25
CA ASN A 217 -22.34 20.60 15.98
C ASN A 217 -21.31 21.69 15.65
N ARG A 218 -20.05 21.50 16.05
CA ARG A 218 -18.95 22.45 15.84
C ARG A 218 -18.02 22.06 14.70
N LEU A 219 -18.01 20.79 14.28
CA LEU A 219 -17.08 20.28 13.27
C LEU A 219 -17.32 20.92 11.90
N SER A 220 -18.56 21.30 11.61
CA SER A 220 -18.94 21.99 10.38
C SER A 220 -18.38 23.40 10.24
N ASP A 221 -17.87 24.01 11.31
CA ASP A 221 -17.20 25.32 11.24
C ASP A 221 -15.90 25.18 10.43
N PRO A 222 -15.67 26.00 9.38
CA PRO A 222 -14.48 25.87 8.54
C PRO A 222 -13.15 25.91 9.30
N ALA A 223 -13.03 26.76 10.33
CA ALA A 223 -11.79 26.86 11.10
C ALA A 223 -11.57 25.63 11.98
N VAL A 224 -12.65 25.08 12.56
CA VAL A 224 -12.58 23.83 13.34
C VAL A 224 -12.25 22.65 12.44
N LEU A 225 -12.89 22.55 11.27
CA LEU A 225 -12.66 21.49 10.30
C LEU A 225 -11.20 21.50 9.80
N ASP A 226 -10.68 22.67 9.44
CA ASP A 226 -9.29 22.82 9.02
C ASP A 226 -8.30 22.42 10.11
N ALA A 227 -8.54 22.84 11.35
CA ALA A 227 -7.70 22.45 12.49
C ALA A 227 -7.72 20.94 12.73
N GLN A 228 -8.89 20.28 12.57
CA GLN A 228 -8.99 18.83 12.68
C GLN A 228 -8.28 18.12 11.51
N VAL A 229 -8.37 18.61 10.27
CA VAL A 229 -7.62 18.05 9.14
C VAL A 229 -6.11 18.12 9.41
N GLU A 230 -5.60 19.25 9.91
CA GLU A 230 -4.18 19.41 10.22
C GLU A 230 -3.73 18.47 11.34
N ARG A 231 -4.49 18.40 12.43
CA ARG A 231 -4.24 17.45 13.53
C ARG A 231 -4.21 16.02 13.03
N MET A 232 -5.19 15.65 12.21
CA MET A 232 -5.33 14.29 11.71
C MET A 232 -4.22 13.90 10.74
N LEU A 233 -3.77 14.81 9.88
CA LEU A 233 -2.63 14.58 8.97
C LEU A 233 -1.29 14.47 9.71
N ALA A 234 -1.16 15.09 10.89
CA ALA A 234 0.03 14.96 11.74
C ALA A 234 0.07 13.66 12.56
N ASP A 235 -1.07 12.98 12.69
CA ASP A 235 -1.18 11.71 13.42
C ASP A 235 -0.59 10.54 12.58
N PRO A 236 0.17 9.60 13.19
CA PRO A 236 0.72 8.45 12.48
C PRO A 236 -0.30 7.60 11.71
N ARG A 237 -1.57 7.62 12.12
CA ARG A 237 -2.66 6.94 11.39
C ARG A 237 -2.86 7.47 9.99
N ALA A 238 -2.50 8.73 9.71
CA ALA A 238 -2.60 9.31 8.36
C ALA A 238 -1.73 8.59 7.32
N LYS A 239 -0.70 7.86 7.76
CA LYS A 239 0.10 6.99 6.88
C LYS A 239 -0.75 5.93 6.16
N SER A 240 -1.99 5.66 6.60
CA SER A 240 -2.96 4.86 5.85
C SER A 240 -3.21 5.39 4.43
N LEU A 241 -3.02 6.69 4.19
CA LEU A 241 -3.12 7.31 2.85
C LEU A 241 -1.99 6.87 1.91
N ILE A 242 -0.85 6.40 2.43
CA ILE A 242 0.19 5.81 1.59
C ILE A 242 -0.30 4.48 1.02
N GLU A 243 -0.70 3.56 1.90
CA GLU A 243 -1.08 2.20 1.50
C GLU A 243 -2.41 2.17 0.73
N HIS A 244 -3.43 2.84 1.24
CA HIS A 244 -4.80 2.68 0.71
C HIS A 244 -5.19 3.71 -0.34
N PHE A 245 -4.41 4.79 -0.50
CA PHE A 245 -4.65 5.78 -1.54
C PHE A 245 -3.50 5.85 -2.53
N ALA A 246 -2.30 6.23 -2.09
CA ALA A 246 -1.20 6.55 -3.02
C ALA A 246 -0.72 5.31 -3.80
N LEU A 247 -0.43 4.20 -3.11
CA LEU A 247 0.00 2.96 -3.77
C LEU A 247 -1.11 2.40 -4.66
N ALA A 248 -2.35 2.33 -4.16
CA ALA A 248 -3.49 1.85 -4.94
C ALA A 248 -3.78 2.70 -6.19
N TRP A 249 -3.77 4.05 -6.09
CA TRP A 249 -3.94 4.90 -7.28
C TRP A 249 -2.79 4.67 -8.26
N LEU A 250 -1.55 4.62 -7.78
CA LEU A 250 -0.38 4.42 -8.64
C LEU A 250 -0.24 2.97 -9.11
N ASN A 251 -1.11 2.04 -8.68
CA ASN A 251 -1.07 0.61 -8.96
C ASN A 251 0.22 -0.07 -8.46
N LEU A 252 0.76 0.36 -7.31
CA LEU A 252 2.05 -0.09 -6.75
C LEU A 252 1.89 -0.95 -5.48
N ASP A 253 0.67 -1.39 -5.19
CA ASP A 253 0.27 -2.19 -4.03
C ASP A 253 0.36 -3.70 -4.24
N GLU A 254 0.50 -4.16 -5.50
CA GLU A 254 0.58 -5.59 -5.87
C GLU A 254 1.79 -5.86 -6.77
N LEU A 255 3.01 -5.56 -6.29
CA LEU A 255 4.23 -5.74 -7.10
C LEU A 255 4.46 -7.21 -7.48
N GLU A 256 4.05 -8.15 -6.65
CA GLU A 256 4.13 -9.60 -6.83
C GLU A 256 3.44 -10.13 -8.10
N GLN A 257 2.54 -9.35 -8.72
CA GLN A 257 1.94 -9.70 -10.00
C GLN A 257 2.94 -9.77 -11.17
N VAL A 258 4.13 -9.17 -11.00
CA VAL A 258 5.21 -9.25 -11.99
C VAL A 258 6.36 -10.01 -11.36
N GLU A 259 6.68 -11.19 -11.90
CA GLU A 259 7.83 -12.00 -11.49
C GLU A 259 8.93 -11.94 -12.56
N PRO A 260 10.01 -11.15 -12.33
CA PRO A 260 11.10 -11.04 -13.29
C PRO A 260 11.79 -12.37 -13.54
N GLN A 261 12.15 -12.66 -14.79
CA GLN A 261 12.99 -13.82 -15.13
C GLN A 261 14.48 -13.63 -14.76
N ASP A 262 14.83 -12.44 -14.28
CA ASP A 262 16.15 -12.16 -13.75
C ASP A 262 16.39 -12.93 -12.44
N ARG A 263 17.28 -13.92 -12.49
CA ARG A 263 17.66 -14.73 -11.33
C ARG A 263 18.32 -13.94 -10.20
N ALA A 264 18.83 -12.74 -10.49
CA ALA A 264 19.37 -11.84 -9.45
C ALA A 264 18.27 -11.08 -8.71
N PHE A 265 17.04 -11.04 -9.25
CA PHE A 265 15.90 -10.43 -8.57
C PHE A 265 15.34 -11.40 -7.53
N THR A 266 15.35 -10.99 -6.27
CA THR A 266 14.94 -11.81 -5.13
C THR A 266 13.68 -11.24 -4.47
N ALA A 267 13.02 -12.06 -3.63
CA ALA A 267 11.92 -11.58 -2.79
C ALA A 267 12.33 -10.42 -1.87
N ASP A 268 13.58 -10.38 -1.41
CA ASP A 268 14.09 -9.29 -0.59
C ASP A 268 14.31 -8.01 -1.41
N MET A 269 14.75 -8.13 -2.66
CA MET A 269 14.80 -6.98 -3.57
C MET A 269 13.40 -6.41 -3.83
N ARG A 270 12.38 -7.27 -3.98
CA ARG A 270 10.98 -6.81 -4.08
C ARG A 270 10.56 -6.03 -2.84
N LYS A 271 10.80 -6.55 -1.63
CA LYS A 271 10.54 -5.82 -0.37
C LYS A 271 11.30 -4.49 -0.30
N ASN A 272 12.52 -4.44 -0.84
CA ASN A 272 13.29 -3.20 -0.91
C ASN A 272 12.60 -2.16 -1.79
N PHE A 273 12.04 -2.55 -2.94
CA PHE A 273 11.26 -1.65 -3.81
C PHE A 273 10.00 -1.16 -3.10
N GLU A 274 9.29 -2.04 -2.40
CA GLU A 274 8.09 -1.64 -1.66
C GLU A 274 8.42 -0.67 -0.51
N THR A 275 9.54 -0.87 0.19
CA THR A 275 9.98 0.03 1.26
C THR A 275 10.47 1.36 0.70
N GLU A 276 11.23 1.35 -0.41
CA GLU A 276 11.63 2.57 -1.11
C GLU A 276 10.41 3.43 -1.46
N ILE A 277 9.42 2.84 -2.16
CA ILE A 277 8.28 3.61 -2.64
C ILE A 277 7.43 4.17 -1.50
N ARG A 278 7.23 3.40 -0.42
CA ARG A 278 6.52 3.86 0.79
C ARG A 278 7.23 5.06 1.42
N LEU A 279 8.55 4.96 1.66
CA LEU A 279 9.34 6.05 2.25
C LEU A 279 9.38 7.27 1.32
N PHE A 280 9.50 7.06 0.01
CA PHE A 280 9.49 8.13 -0.98
C PHE A 280 8.15 8.89 -0.97
N LEU A 281 7.03 8.17 -1.03
CA LEU A 281 5.69 8.76 -0.96
C LEU A 281 5.47 9.48 0.37
N GLU A 282 5.87 8.87 1.49
CA GLU A 282 5.80 9.50 2.82
C GLU A 282 6.55 10.84 2.83
N SER A 283 7.77 10.86 2.28
CA SER A 283 8.62 12.05 2.26
C SER A 283 8.04 13.22 1.45
N VAL A 284 7.15 12.94 0.48
CA VAL A 284 6.50 13.99 -0.32
C VAL A 284 5.16 14.38 0.27
N LEU A 285 4.33 13.40 0.66
CA LEU A 285 2.96 13.64 1.09
C LEU A 285 2.88 14.19 2.52
N PHE A 286 3.86 13.90 3.38
CA PHE A 286 3.81 14.26 4.80
C PHE A 286 4.92 15.22 5.27
N GLU A 287 5.93 15.55 4.45
CA GLU A 287 6.94 16.59 4.78
C GLU A 287 6.59 18.00 4.24
N ASP A 288 5.31 18.31 4.05
CA ASP A 288 4.82 19.59 3.51
C ASP A 288 5.47 19.99 2.16
N ARG A 289 5.76 19.00 1.31
CA ARG A 289 6.32 19.19 -0.03
C ARG A 289 5.24 19.34 -1.08
N SER A 290 5.63 19.90 -2.22
CA SER A 290 4.76 19.92 -3.40
C SER A 290 4.52 18.50 -3.89
N VAL A 291 3.29 18.17 -4.29
CA VAL A 291 3.04 16.89 -4.97
C VAL A 291 3.83 16.78 -6.27
N LEU A 292 4.27 17.88 -6.87
CA LEU A 292 5.17 17.87 -8.04
C LEU A 292 6.51 17.20 -7.76
N ASP A 293 6.93 17.10 -6.49
CA ASP A 293 8.14 16.36 -6.11
C ASP A 293 7.98 14.84 -6.33
N LEU A 294 6.76 14.32 -6.43
CA LEU A 294 6.55 12.94 -6.92
C LEU A 294 7.12 12.74 -8.33
N LEU A 295 7.25 13.81 -9.14
CA LEU A 295 7.86 13.74 -10.46
C LEU A 295 9.31 14.25 -10.46
N ASN A 296 9.63 15.22 -9.61
CA ASN A 296 10.88 15.98 -9.71
C ASN A 296 11.92 15.73 -8.61
N ALA A 297 11.56 15.03 -7.53
CA ALA A 297 12.47 14.83 -6.41
C ALA A 297 13.79 14.17 -6.85
N ASP A 298 14.90 14.81 -6.48
CA ASP A 298 16.27 14.35 -6.66
C ASP A 298 16.74 13.49 -5.48
N TRP A 299 15.82 12.83 -4.77
CA TRP A 299 16.15 11.92 -3.68
C TRP A 299 15.36 10.62 -3.77
N THR A 300 15.87 9.60 -3.08
CA THR A 300 15.14 8.37 -2.78
C THR A 300 15.61 7.76 -1.47
N PHE A 301 15.06 6.63 -1.08
CA PHE A 301 15.44 5.88 0.12
C PHE A 301 16.00 4.52 -0.28
N VAL A 302 17.25 4.24 0.10
CA VAL A 302 17.91 2.98 -0.22
C VAL A 302 18.61 2.39 1.00
N ASN A 303 18.64 1.06 1.08
CA ASN A 303 19.64 0.30 1.83
C ASN A 303 20.80 -0.09 0.90
N GLU A 304 21.79 -0.85 1.40
CA GLU A 304 22.95 -1.23 0.58
C GLU A 304 22.59 -2.06 -0.67
N ASP A 305 21.68 -3.02 -0.53
CA ASP A 305 21.30 -3.91 -1.64
C ASP A 305 20.63 -3.12 -2.78
N LEU A 306 19.64 -2.28 -2.45
CA LEU A 306 18.99 -1.42 -3.44
C LEU A 306 19.95 -0.36 -4.02
N ALA A 307 20.84 0.20 -3.19
CA ALA A 307 21.85 1.15 -3.66
C ALA A 307 22.78 0.50 -4.69
N ARG A 308 23.24 -0.73 -4.45
CA ARG A 308 24.06 -1.50 -5.39
C ARG A 308 23.30 -1.77 -6.69
N HIS A 309 22.02 -2.17 -6.59
CA HIS A 309 21.14 -2.38 -7.73
C HIS A 309 20.97 -1.11 -8.59
N TYR A 310 20.93 0.07 -7.97
CA TYR A 310 20.84 1.35 -8.68
C TYR A 310 22.20 1.97 -9.09
N GLY A 311 23.32 1.41 -8.65
CA GLY A 311 24.65 1.98 -8.89
C GLY A 311 24.99 3.17 -7.97
N ILE A 312 24.28 3.34 -6.86
CA ILE A 312 24.51 4.39 -5.86
C ILE A 312 25.60 3.92 -4.90
N ARG A 313 26.66 4.72 -4.74
CA ARG A 313 27.81 4.41 -3.87
C ARG A 313 27.65 5.01 -2.47
N GLY A 314 28.39 4.48 -1.51
CA GLY A 314 28.49 5.07 -0.16
C GLY A 314 27.35 4.71 0.80
N VAL A 315 26.51 3.72 0.46
CA VAL A 315 25.44 3.19 1.31
C VAL A 315 25.82 1.79 1.77
N TYR A 316 25.78 1.56 3.08
CA TYR A 316 26.20 0.29 3.71
C TYR A 316 25.20 -0.18 4.75
N GLY A 317 24.92 -1.48 4.78
CA GLY A 317 23.99 -2.12 5.71
C GLY A 317 22.51 -2.10 5.27
N PRO A 318 21.66 -2.82 6.03
CA PRO A 318 20.26 -3.09 5.65
C PRO A 318 19.31 -1.91 5.91
N GLN A 319 19.76 -0.87 6.61
CA GLN A 319 18.95 0.27 7.01
C GLN A 319 18.73 1.24 5.83
N PHE A 320 17.48 1.57 5.55
CA PHE A 320 17.11 2.58 4.55
C PHE A 320 17.53 3.97 4.99
N ARG A 321 18.08 4.75 4.06
CA ARG A 321 18.42 6.16 4.26
C ARG A 321 18.05 6.99 3.05
N ARG A 322 17.68 8.24 3.29
CA ARG A 322 17.49 9.22 2.23
C ARG A 322 18.84 9.54 1.58
N VAL A 323 18.91 9.41 0.27
CA VAL A 323 20.10 9.74 -0.54
C VAL A 323 19.73 10.70 -1.65
N LYS A 324 20.66 11.58 -2.01
CA LYS A 324 20.53 12.42 -3.21
C LYS A 324 20.85 11.60 -4.46
N LEU A 325 20.08 11.80 -5.51
CA LEU A 325 20.21 11.18 -6.82
C LEU A 325 20.89 12.17 -7.77
N GLU A 326 22.14 11.89 -8.13
CA GLU A 326 22.90 12.71 -9.08
C GLU A 326 22.47 12.44 -10.54
N ASP A 327 21.97 11.23 -10.83
CA ASP A 327 21.42 10.89 -12.14
C ASP A 327 19.97 11.37 -12.27
N GLU A 328 19.76 12.37 -13.13
CA GLU A 328 18.43 12.91 -13.38
C GLU A 328 17.44 11.87 -13.92
N ASN A 329 17.90 10.80 -14.57
CA ASN A 329 16.99 9.76 -15.08
C ASN A 329 16.28 9.00 -13.96
N ARG A 330 16.80 9.03 -12.73
CA ARG A 330 16.22 8.35 -11.56
C ARG A 330 15.28 9.22 -10.71
N TRP A 331 15.11 10.50 -11.06
CA TRP A 331 14.31 11.43 -10.26
C TRP A 331 12.82 11.08 -10.27
N GLY A 332 12.16 11.38 -9.15
CA GLY A 332 10.72 11.15 -8.98
C GLY A 332 10.31 9.69 -9.14
N LEU A 333 9.04 9.47 -9.44
CA LEU A 333 8.40 8.17 -9.62
C LEU A 333 8.92 7.41 -10.83
N LEU A 334 9.27 8.10 -11.93
CA LEU A 334 9.67 7.48 -13.19
C LEU A 334 10.95 6.65 -13.06
N GLY A 335 11.79 6.97 -12.08
CA GLY A 335 13.04 6.26 -11.80
C GLY A 335 12.97 5.19 -10.72
N LYS A 336 11.80 4.96 -10.11
CA LYS A 336 11.65 4.03 -8.96
C LYS A 336 11.45 2.59 -9.44
N GLY A 337 12.10 1.65 -8.76
CA GLY A 337 12.06 0.23 -9.12
C GLY A 337 10.64 -0.34 -9.09
N ALA A 338 9.83 0.04 -8.10
CA ALA A 338 8.43 -0.37 -8.00
C ALA A 338 7.60 -0.03 -9.25
N VAL A 339 7.77 1.19 -9.78
CA VAL A 339 7.07 1.64 -11.00
C VAL A 339 7.57 0.86 -12.21
N LEU A 340 8.89 0.75 -12.38
CA LEU A 340 9.51 0.10 -13.54
C LEU A 340 9.20 -1.40 -13.60
N LEU A 341 9.12 -2.04 -12.44
CA LEU A 341 8.71 -3.44 -12.29
C LEU A 341 7.25 -3.64 -12.64
N ARG A 342 6.36 -2.89 -12.00
CA ARG A 342 4.90 -3.04 -12.16
C ARG A 342 4.43 -2.79 -13.59
N THR A 343 5.16 -1.94 -14.32
CA THR A 343 4.85 -1.55 -15.69
C THR A 343 5.62 -2.36 -16.74
N SER A 344 6.09 -3.55 -16.37
CA SER A 344 6.79 -4.48 -17.25
C SER A 344 6.12 -5.87 -17.21
N TYR A 345 6.49 -6.74 -18.16
CA TYR A 345 6.25 -8.17 -18.03
C TYR A 345 7.45 -8.81 -17.31
N GLY A 346 7.27 -10.03 -16.80
CA GLY A 346 8.35 -10.74 -16.10
C GLY A 346 9.55 -11.05 -17.01
N ASP A 347 9.31 -11.33 -18.29
CA ASP A 347 10.32 -11.68 -19.29
C ASP A 347 10.90 -10.46 -20.03
N ARG A 348 10.20 -9.32 -20.06
CA ARG A 348 10.58 -8.15 -20.86
C ARG A 348 9.99 -6.83 -20.39
N THR A 349 10.64 -5.73 -20.78
CA THR A 349 10.08 -4.38 -20.63
C THR A 349 8.81 -4.21 -21.46
N SER A 350 7.96 -3.25 -21.08
CA SER A 350 6.76 -2.91 -21.83
C SER A 350 6.57 -1.40 -21.91
N PRO A 351 7.04 -0.75 -22.99
CA PRO A 351 6.71 0.66 -23.27
C PRO A 351 5.20 0.91 -23.31
N VAL A 352 4.40 -0.06 -23.75
CA VAL A 352 2.94 0.05 -23.77
C VAL A 352 2.39 0.22 -22.34
N LEU A 353 2.77 -0.66 -21.41
CA LEU A 353 2.32 -0.59 -20.02
C LEU A 353 2.87 0.65 -19.30
N ARG A 354 4.15 0.99 -19.52
CA ARG A 354 4.78 2.21 -18.99
C ARG A 354 4.06 3.47 -19.46
N GLY A 355 3.80 3.56 -20.76
CA GLY A 355 3.11 4.68 -21.37
C GLY A 355 1.67 4.82 -20.91
N ALA A 356 0.93 3.72 -20.86
CA ALA A 356 -0.43 3.68 -20.32
C ALA A 356 -0.46 4.13 -18.85
N TRP A 357 0.50 3.69 -18.04
CA TRP A 357 0.64 4.12 -16.65
C TRP A 357 0.90 5.63 -16.55
N VAL A 358 1.80 6.20 -17.38
CA VAL A 358 2.04 7.65 -17.41
C VAL A 358 0.77 8.41 -17.79
N LEU A 359 0.07 7.98 -18.84
CA LEU A 359 -1.16 8.63 -19.30
C LEU A 359 -2.27 8.57 -18.25
N GLU A 360 -2.50 7.41 -17.65
CA GLU A 360 -3.60 7.19 -16.71
C GLU A 360 -3.32 7.74 -15.31
N ARG A 361 -2.12 7.45 -14.77
CA ARG A 361 -1.80 7.66 -13.34
C ARG A 361 -1.14 9.01 -13.10
N ILE A 362 -0.46 9.57 -14.10
CA ILE A 362 0.21 10.87 -14.01
C ILE A 362 -0.61 11.95 -14.75
N MET A 363 -0.90 11.75 -16.03
CA MET A 363 -1.54 12.79 -16.85
C MET A 363 -3.06 12.90 -16.65
N GLY A 364 -3.70 11.87 -16.09
CA GLY A 364 -5.14 11.84 -15.87
C GLY A 364 -5.96 11.66 -17.16
N THR A 365 -5.33 11.15 -18.22
CA THR A 365 -5.90 10.93 -19.55
C THR A 365 -5.74 9.46 -19.93
N PRO A 366 -6.52 8.54 -19.32
CA PRO A 366 -6.39 7.11 -19.59
C PRO A 366 -6.49 6.81 -21.09
N PRO A 367 -5.68 5.88 -21.63
CA PRO A 367 -5.86 5.42 -23.00
C PRO A 367 -7.24 4.78 -23.18
N ALA A 368 -7.75 4.79 -24.41
CA ALA A 368 -8.98 4.08 -24.73
C ALA A 368 -8.80 2.57 -24.48
N PRO A 369 -9.86 1.85 -24.06
CA PRO A 369 -9.78 0.40 -23.93
C PRO A 369 -9.39 -0.22 -25.29
N PRO A 370 -8.63 -1.33 -25.27
CA PRO A 370 -8.23 -1.99 -26.51
C PRO A 370 -9.47 -2.47 -27.28
N PRO A 371 -9.45 -2.46 -28.63
CA PRO A 371 -10.52 -3.02 -29.43
C PRO A 371 -10.76 -4.50 -29.09
N PRO A 372 -12.01 -5.01 -29.20
CA PRO A 372 -12.27 -6.45 -29.10
C PRO A 372 -11.36 -7.22 -30.07
N ASN A 373 -10.76 -8.32 -29.60
CA ASN A 373 -9.83 -9.18 -30.35
C ASN A 373 -8.48 -8.54 -30.76
N ALA A 374 -8.05 -7.44 -30.13
CA ALA A 374 -6.77 -6.78 -30.43
C ALA A 374 -5.51 -7.47 -29.84
N ALA A 375 -5.62 -8.70 -29.31
CA ALA A 375 -4.49 -9.41 -28.74
C ALA A 375 -3.41 -9.61 -29.80
N THR A 376 -2.30 -8.89 -29.66
CA THR A 376 -1.15 -9.00 -30.56
C THR A 376 0.05 -9.44 -29.74
N ASP A 377 0.61 -10.58 -30.10
CA ASP A 377 1.84 -11.05 -29.50
C ASP A 377 3.03 -10.29 -30.12
N LEU A 378 3.70 -9.49 -29.30
CA LEU A 378 4.94 -8.80 -29.65
C LEU A 378 6.18 -9.66 -29.31
N SER A 379 6.03 -10.94 -29.00
CA SER A 379 7.17 -11.84 -28.82
C SER A 379 7.90 -12.06 -30.14
N ILE A 380 9.20 -12.39 -30.04
CA ILE A 380 9.99 -12.81 -31.19
C ILE A 380 9.67 -14.29 -31.42
N GLN A 381 9.22 -14.64 -32.63
CA GLN A 381 8.89 -16.04 -32.93
C GLN A 381 10.16 -16.88 -33.10
N GLU A 382 10.04 -18.18 -32.89
CA GLU A 382 11.17 -19.11 -33.03
C GLU A 382 11.75 -19.05 -34.46
N GLY A 383 13.07 -18.82 -34.56
CA GLY A 383 13.77 -18.69 -35.85
C GLY A 383 13.81 -17.27 -36.43
N GLU A 384 13.12 -16.29 -35.84
CA GLU A 384 13.22 -14.89 -36.27
C GLU A 384 14.50 -14.22 -35.74
N LYS A 385 14.99 -13.23 -36.49
CA LYS A 385 16.12 -12.40 -36.04
C LYS A 385 15.65 -11.61 -34.79
N PRO A 386 16.41 -11.63 -33.69
CA PRO A 386 16.16 -10.77 -32.55
C PRO A 386 16.06 -9.30 -32.94
N THR A 387 15.00 -8.63 -32.48
CA THR A 387 14.76 -7.20 -32.70
C THR A 387 14.47 -6.48 -31.38
N THR A 388 14.82 -5.20 -31.33
CA THR A 388 14.53 -4.35 -30.16
C THR A 388 13.02 -4.25 -29.94
N ILE A 389 12.61 -3.96 -28.69
CA ILE A 389 11.19 -3.69 -28.38
C ILE A 389 10.66 -2.53 -29.23
N ARG A 390 11.48 -1.49 -29.47
CA ARG A 390 11.15 -0.37 -30.36
C ARG A 390 10.78 -0.84 -31.76
N ALA A 391 11.64 -1.62 -32.42
CA ALA A 391 11.41 -2.07 -33.79
C ALA A 391 10.10 -2.86 -33.91
N ARG A 392 9.78 -3.67 -32.88
CA ARG A 392 8.51 -4.42 -32.81
C ARG A 392 7.29 -3.50 -32.67
N LEU A 393 7.37 -2.48 -31.83
CA LEU A 393 6.29 -1.50 -31.67
C LEU A 393 6.10 -0.63 -32.91
N GLU A 394 7.18 -0.23 -33.58
CA GLU A 394 7.12 0.51 -34.85
C GLU A 394 6.45 -0.31 -35.95
N ALA A 395 6.81 -1.60 -36.08
CA ALA A 395 6.13 -2.52 -36.98
C ALA A 395 4.63 -2.68 -36.63
N HIS A 396 4.30 -2.81 -35.34
CA HIS A 396 2.91 -2.89 -34.89
C HIS A 396 2.10 -1.62 -35.24
N ARG A 397 2.71 -0.44 -35.04
CA ARG A 397 2.13 0.87 -35.34
C ARG A 397 2.08 1.23 -36.82
N ALA A 398 2.66 0.43 -37.71
CA ALA A 398 2.48 0.62 -39.15
C ALA A 398 1.00 0.46 -39.56
N THR A 399 0.20 -0.25 -38.76
CA THR A 399 -1.24 -0.36 -38.96
C THR A 399 -1.96 0.88 -38.42
N PRO A 400 -2.74 1.62 -39.23
CA PRO A 400 -3.40 2.86 -38.80
C PRO A 400 -4.32 2.71 -37.59
N SER A 401 -5.04 1.58 -37.47
CA SER A 401 -5.92 1.31 -36.32
C SER A 401 -5.15 1.15 -35.00
N CYS A 402 -3.99 0.49 -35.03
CA CYS A 402 -3.11 0.35 -33.86
C CYS A 402 -2.47 1.69 -33.50
N ASN A 403 -2.01 2.46 -34.50
CA ASN A 403 -1.37 3.75 -34.27
C ASN A 403 -2.31 4.80 -33.67
N ALA A 404 -3.63 4.67 -33.85
CA ALA A 404 -4.61 5.59 -33.25
C ALA A 404 -4.50 5.65 -31.71
N CYS A 405 -4.20 4.51 -31.06
CA CYS A 405 -3.96 4.46 -29.61
C CYS A 405 -2.46 4.47 -29.29
N HIS A 406 -1.67 3.64 -29.96
CA HIS A 406 -0.24 3.48 -29.67
C HIS A 406 0.61 4.70 -30.03
N GLY A 407 0.13 5.58 -30.91
CA GLY A 407 0.75 6.89 -31.16
C GLY A 407 0.73 7.83 -29.94
N LEU A 408 -0.18 7.58 -28.99
CA LEU A 408 -0.24 8.32 -27.72
C LEU A 408 0.43 7.55 -26.58
N ILE A 409 0.27 6.22 -26.56
CA ILE A 409 0.74 5.34 -25.48
C ILE A 409 2.25 5.12 -25.55
N ASP A 410 2.76 4.69 -26.71
CA ASP A 410 4.14 4.19 -26.79
C ASP A 410 5.20 5.28 -26.55
N PRO A 411 5.03 6.54 -27.00
CA PRO A 411 6.06 7.56 -26.81
C PRO A 411 6.51 7.77 -25.35
N PRO A 412 5.65 8.06 -24.36
CA PRO A 412 6.11 8.18 -22.98
C PRO A 412 6.72 6.88 -22.42
N GLY A 413 6.29 5.71 -22.91
CA GLY A 413 6.88 4.43 -22.51
C GLY A 413 8.28 4.19 -23.08
N LEU A 414 8.48 4.50 -24.36
CA LEU A 414 9.76 4.36 -25.07
C LEU A 414 10.82 5.29 -24.49
N ALA A 415 10.43 6.46 -24.00
CA ALA A 415 11.31 7.37 -23.28
C ALA A 415 11.90 6.75 -22.00
N LEU A 416 11.32 5.66 -21.48
CA LEU A 416 11.81 4.93 -20.30
C LEU A 416 12.56 3.63 -20.66
N GLU A 417 12.76 3.32 -21.93
CA GLU A 417 13.21 1.99 -22.37
C GLU A 417 14.63 1.62 -21.91
N ASN A 418 15.48 2.60 -21.59
CA ASN A 418 16.79 2.37 -20.97
C ASN A 418 16.70 1.71 -19.59
N PHE A 419 15.56 1.75 -18.91
CA PHE A 419 15.35 0.94 -17.70
C PHE A 419 14.90 -0.47 -18.06
N ASP A 420 15.59 -1.48 -17.54
CA ASP A 420 15.15 -2.88 -17.62
C ASP A 420 13.90 -3.15 -16.77
N VAL A 421 13.44 -4.41 -16.75
CA VAL A 421 12.26 -4.86 -15.98
C VAL A 421 12.39 -4.51 -14.50
N THR A 422 13.60 -4.57 -13.95
CA THR A 422 13.89 -4.34 -12.52
C THR A 422 14.36 -2.90 -12.25
N GLY A 423 14.31 -2.01 -13.24
CA GLY A 423 14.72 -0.62 -13.10
C GLY A 423 16.23 -0.36 -13.07
N ARG A 424 17.05 -1.29 -13.56
CA ARG A 424 18.47 -1.00 -13.84
C ARG A 424 18.62 -0.32 -15.19
N TRP A 425 19.61 0.57 -15.29
CA TRP A 425 19.93 1.23 -16.55
C TRP A 425 20.67 0.27 -17.49
N ARG A 426 20.35 0.34 -18.78
CA ARG A 426 21.02 -0.38 -19.87
C ARG A 426 21.11 0.50 -21.11
N ASP A 427 22.22 0.35 -21.84
CA ASP A 427 22.46 1.02 -23.12
C ASP A 427 22.21 0.10 -24.32
N PHE A 428 22.12 -1.21 -24.10
CA PHE A 428 21.90 -2.22 -25.14
C PHE A 428 20.73 -3.13 -24.81
N ASP A 429 19.99 -3.53 -25.83
CA ASP A 429 18.94 -4.53 -25.71
C ASP A 429 19.57 -5.91 -25.43
N PRO A 430 19.16 -6.63 -24.36
CA PRO A 430 19.78 -7.88 -23.98
C PRO A 430 19.54 -9.01 -24.99
N VAL A 431 18.48 -8.92 -25.78
CA VAL A 431 18.07 -9.94 -26.77
C VAL A 431 18.59 -9.58 -28.15
N ALA A 432 18.35 -8.35 -28.62
CA ALA A 432 18.80 -7.90 -29.94
C ALA A 432 20.31 -7.56 -30.00
N LYS A 433 20.95 -7.30 -28.86
CA LYS A 433 22.34 -6.82 -28.75
C LYS A 433 22.61 -5.51 -29.52
N GLU A 434 21.56 -4.71 -29.73
CA GLU A 434 21.62 -3.41 -30.41
C GLU A 434 21.49 -2.27 -29.38
N PRO A 435 22.04 -1.06 -29.66
CA PRO A 435 21.86 0.10 -28.80
C PRO A 435 20.38 0.43 -28.59
N ILE A 436 20.02 0.84 -27.38
CA ILE A 436 18.69 1.34 -27.05
C ILE A 436 18.60 2.80 -27.45
N ASP A 437 17.66 3.11 -28.35
CA ASP A 437 17.25 4.47 -28.62
C ASP A 437 15.97 4.80 -27.82
N PRO A 438 16.00 5.67 -26.80
CA PRO A 438 14.81 6.15 -26.10
C PRO A 438 14.10 7.30 -26.83
N THR A 439 14.64 7.80 -27.95
CA THR A 439 14.13 9.01 -28.62
C THR A 439 12.74 8.78 -29.20
N THR A 440 11.81 9.67 -28.88
CA THR A 440 10.42 9.56 -29.34
C THR A 440 9.76 10.92 -29.48
N GLU A 441 8.67 10.97 -30.23
CA GLU A 441 7.90 12.19 -30.45
C GLU A 441 6.48 11.99 -29.92
N LEU A 442 6.05 12.89 -29.04
CA LEU A 442 4.68 12.93 -28.56
C LEU A 442 3.75 13.45 -29.67
N ALA A 443 2.45 13.15 -29.60
CA ALA A 443 1.46 13.72 -30.53
C ALA A 443 1.38 15.27 -30.52
N SER A 444 2.01 15.92 -29.54
CA SER A 444 2.17 17.38 -29.50
C SER A 444 3.35 17.92 -30.32
N GLY A 445 4.16 17.05 -30.94
CA GLY A 445 5.40 17.39 -31.64
C GLY A 445 6.63 17.54 -30.73
N VAL A 446 6.47 17.33 -29.41
CA VAL A 446 7.60 17.40 -28.48
C VAL A 446 8.44 16.12 -28.59
N VAL A 447 9.73 16.30 -28.87
CA VAL A 447 10.71 15.21 -28.88
C VAL A 447 11.24 14.97 -27.47
N LEU A 448 11.20 13.71 -27.02
CA LEU A 448 11.80 13.25 -25.77
C LEU A 448 13.00 12.37 -26.09
N ARG A 449 14.11 12.54 -25.37
CA ARG A 449 15.33 11.74 -25.52
C ARG A 449 15.60 10.80 -24.33
N GLY A 450 14.62 10.63 -23.45
CA GLY A 450 14.78 9.78 -22.27
C GLY A 450 13.90 10.21 -21.08
N PRO A 451 14.12 9.59 -19.91
CA PRO A 451 13.30 9.80 -18.71
C PRO A 451 13.29 11.25 -18.24
N ALA A 452 14.43 11.94 -18.32
CA ALA A 452 14.54 13.33 -17.91
C ALA A 452 13.72 14.30 -18.78
N ASP A 453 13.70 14.09 -20.10
CA ASP A 453 12.86 14.87 -21.01
C ASP A 453 11.38 14.62 -20.75
N LEU A 454 11.00 13.35 -20.52
CA LEU A 454 9.63 13.00 -20.15
C LEU A 454 9.21 13.69 -18.86
N ARG A 455 10.05 13.67 -17.81
CA ARG A 455 9.80 14.37 -16.55
C ARG A 455 9.61 15.88 -16.77
N ARG A 456 10.51 16.53 -17.53
CA ARG A 456 10.40 17.95 -17.88
C ARG A 456 9.10 18.26 -18.63
N TYR A 457 8.70 17.39 -19.54
CA TYR A 457 7.43 17.53 -20.27
C TYR A 457 6.22 17.45 -19.32
N LEU A 458 6.17 16.44 -18.45
CA LEU A 458 5.08 16.22 -17.50
C LEU A 458 4.93 17.35 -16.48
N THR A 459 6.01 18.08 -16.21
CA THR A 459 6.06 19.17 -15.21
C THR A 459 5.98 20.55 -15.83
N ARG A 460 5.96 20.67 -17.16
CA ARG A 460 5.82 21.93 -17.90
C ARG A 460 4.50 22.65 -17.59
N ARG A 461 3.41 21.89 -17.42
CA ARG A 461 2.12 22.41 -16.94
C ARG A 461 1.95 22.03 -15.47
N GLN A 462 2.35 22.93 -14.59
CA GLN A 462 2.44 22.68 -13.14
C GLN A 462 1.09 22.32 -12.50
N ASP A 463 -0.03 22.65 -13.12
CA ASP A 463 -1.38 22.35 -12.65
C ASP A 463 -1.90 20.98 -13.12
N GLN A 464 -1.32 20.38 -14.17
CA GLN A 464 -1.82 19.14 -14.75
C GLN A 464 -1.70 17.96 -13.77
N PHE A 465 -0.51 17.70 -13.23
CA PHE A 465 -0.32 16.60 -12.28
C PHE A 465 -1.11 16.80 -10.97
N PRO A 466 -1.10 17.99 -10.32
CA PRO A 466 -1.97 18.28 -9.19
C PRO A 466 -3.46 18.09 -9.48
N THR A 467 -3.92 18.36 -10.71
CA THR A 467 -5.31 18.05 -11.12
C THR A 467 -5.60 16.56 -11.07
N THR A 468 -4.69 15.72 -11.56
CA THR A 468 -4.81 14.25 -11.45
C THR A 468 -4.83 13.82 -9.99
N VAL A 469 -3.92 14.35 -9.17
CA VAL A 469 -3.86 14.05 -7.72
C VAL A 469 -5.16 14.44 -7.03
N ALA A 470 -5.66 15.67 -7.25
CA ALA A 470 -6.90 16.16 -6.66
C ALA A 470 -8.10 15.30 -7.09
N LYS A 471 -8.19 14.91 -8.37
CA LYS A 471 -9.24 14.02 -8.87
C LYS A 471 -9.19 12.66 -8.17
N ARG A 472 -8.03 12.00 -8.15
CA ARG A 472 -7.86 10.66 -7.54
C ARG A 472 -8.11 10.70 -6.03
N LEU A 473 -7.62 11.73 -5.35
CA LEU A 473 -7.85 11.91 -3.91
C LEU A 473 -9.32 12.15 -3.60
N MET A 474 -10.01 12.95 -4.42
CA MET A 474 -11.45 13.19 -4.27
C MET A 474 -12.26 11.92 -4.53
N MET A 475 -11.91 11.09 -5.53
CA MET A 475 -12.52 9.77 -5.73
C MET A 475 -12.40 8.89 -4.48
N TYR A 476 -11.18 8.82 -3.93
CA TYR A 476 -10.91 8.07 -2.71
C TYR A 476 -11.70 8.60 -1.50
N ALA A 477 -11.72 9.93 -1.32
CA ALA A 477 -12.42 10.60 -0.22
C ALA A 477 -13.95 10.40 -0.27
N LEU A 478 -14.52 10.37 -1.47
CA LEU A 478 -15.96 10.22 -1.69
C LEU A 478 -16.40 8.77 -1.87
N ASN A 479 -15.47 7.85 -2.08
CA ASN A 479 -15.72 6.44 -2.41
C ASN A 479 -16.63 6.26 -3.64
N ARG A 480 -16.41 7.07 -4.67
CA ARG A 480 -17.09 7.00 -5.98
C ARG A 480 -16.23 7.61 -7.08
N GLU A 481 -16.59 7.39 -8.32
CA GLU A 481 -15.97 8.09 -9.45
C GLU A 481 -16.32 9.58 -9.47
N ILE A 482 -15.45 10.35 -10.11
CA ILE A 482 -15.62 11.79 -10.30
C ILE A 482 -16.37 12.02 -11.60
N GLU A 483 -17.45 12.78 -11.50
CA GLU A 483 -18.33 13.10 -12.61
C GLU A 483 -18.05 14.49 -13.17
N TYR A 484 -18.68 14.82 -14.31
CA TYR A 484 -18.49 16.12 -14.96
C TYR A 484 -18.82 17.31 -14.04
N PHE A 485 -19.81 17.15 -13.13
CA PHE A 485 -20.25 18.19 -12.20
C PHE A 485 -19.30 18.40 -11.00
N ASP A 486 -18.39 17.46 -10.72
CA ASP A 486 -17.37 17.62 -9.68
C ASP A 486 -16.16 18.42 -10.17
N MET A 487 -15.92 18.46 -11.48
CA MET A 487 -14.75 19.11 -12.07
C MET A 487 -14.58 20.61 -11.76
N PRO A 488 -15.65 21.43 -11.60
CA PRO A 488 -15.50 22.79 -11.07
C PRO A 488 -14.83 22.83 -9.69
N GLN A 489 -15.15 21.88 -8.81
CA GLN A 489 -14.54 21.78 -7.48
C GLN A 489 -13.09 21.31 -7.57
N VAL A 490 -12.78 20.32 -8.42
CA VAL A 490 -11.39 19.90 -8.69
C VAL A 490 -10.54 21.08 -9.15
N ARG A 491 -11.02 21.87 -10.13
CA ARG A 491 -10.31 23.07 -10.61
C ARG A 491 -10.15 24.13 -9.52
N LYS A 492 -11.14 24.31 -8.65
CA LYS A 492 -11.04 25.22 -7.52
C LYS A 492 -9.95 24.76 -6.55
N ILE A 493 -9.95 23.49 -6.16
CA ILE A 493 -8.95 22.89 -5.27
C ILE A 493 -7.54 23.11 -5.81
N VAL A 494 -7.31 22.82 -7.09
CA VAL A 494 -5.98 22.98 -7.71
C VAL A 494 -5.56 24.45 -7.76
N ARG A 495 -6.47 25.38 -8.10
CA ARG A 495 -6.16 26.82 -8.10
C ARG A 495 -5.81 27.32 -6.70
N ASP A 496 -6.56 26.92 -5.68
CA ASP A 496 -6.31 27.34 -4.30
C ASP A 496 -5.01 26.72 -3.76
N ALA A 497 -4.74 25.45 -4.09
CA ALA A 497 -3.51 24.75 -3.74
C ALA A 497 -2.26 25.37 -4.38
N ALA A 498 -2.38 26.05 -5.52
CA ALA A 498 -1.27 26.74 -6.17
C ALA A 498 -0.65 27.83 -5.26
N ALA A 499 -1.46 28.52 -4.45
CA ALA A 499 -0.98 29.50 -3.47
C ALA A 499 -0.14 28.86 -2.35
N HIS A 500 -0.27 27.53 -2.19
CA HIS A 500 0.45 26.72 -1.22
C HIS A 500 1.38 25.71 -1.90
N ASN A 501 1.92 26.05 -3.08
CA ASN A 501 2.88 25.23 -3.82
C ASN A 501 2.41 23.77 -4.08
N TYR A 502 1.10 23.57 -4.20
CA TYR A 502 0.49 22.25 -4.39
C TYR A 502 0.88 21.21 -3.32
N THR A 503 1.01 21.60 -2.04
CA THR A 503 1.28 20.60 -1.01
C THR A 503 0.12 19.61 -0.88
N PHE A 504 0.42 18.36 -0.54
CA PHE A 504 -0.63 17.35 -0.35
C PHE A 504 -1.66 17.79 0.68
N LYS A 505 -1.21 18.38 1.79
CA LYS A 505 -2.05 19.01 2.82
C LYS A 505 -3.02 20.04 2.23
N SER A 506 -2.55 20.94 1.35
CA SER A 506 -3.42 21.95 0.72
C SER A 506 -4.52 21.32 -0.15
N ILE A 507 -4.20 20.24 -0.87
CA ILE A 507 -5.17 19.50 -1.70
C ILE A 507 -6.17 18.76 -0.82
N VAL A 508 -5.73 18.11 0.27
CA VAL A 508 -6.60 17.46 1.26
C VAL A 508 -7.58 18.47 1.86
N LYS A 509 -7.10 19.63 2.32
CA LYS A 509 -7.96 20.71 2.84
C LYS A 509 -8.98 21.18 1.79
N GLY A 510 -8.55 21.31 0.53
CA GLY A 510 -9.44 21.63 -0.58
C GLY A 510 -10.55 20.59 -0.79
N VAL A 511 -10.21 19.29 -0.74
CA VAL A 511 -11.19 18.20 -0.86
C VAL A 511 -12.17 18.24 0.31
N VAL A 512 -11.69 18.36 1.56
CA VAL A 512 -12.54 18.35 2.75
C VAL A 512 -13.50 19.55 2.79
N ASN A 513 -13.06 20.72 2.31
CA ASN A 513 -13.88 21.92 2.23
C ASN A 513 -14.79 21.99 1.00
N SER A 514 -14.70 21.01 0.09
CA SER A 514 -15.53 20.95 -1.11
C SER A 514 -16.99 20.63 -0.77
N GLU A 515 -17.92 21.10 -1.60
CA GLU A 515 -19.34 20.78 -1.43
C GLU A 515 -19.58 19.28 -1.55
N SER A 516 -18.94 18.61 -2.51
CA SER A 516 -19.09 17.16 -2.73
C SER A 516 -18.65 16.34 -1.52
N PHE A 517 -17.65 16.80 -0.76
CA PHE A 517 -17.24 16.12 0.47
C PHE A 517 -18.19 16.38 1.64
N ARG A 518 -18.71 17.62 1.74
CA ARG A 518 -19.57 18.06 2.85
C ARG A 518 -21.06 17.76 2.66
N HIS A 519 -21.43 17.27 1.48
CA HIS A 519 -22.79 16.89 1.13
C HIS A 519 -22.86 15.44 0.68
N GLN A 520 -24.04 14.84 0.83
CA GLN A 520 -24.44 13.65 0.13
C GLN A 520 -25.10 14.06 -1.18
N ALA A 521 -24.64 13.49 -2.29
CA ALA A 521 -25.28 13.69 -3.58
C ALA A 521 -26.73 13.16 -3.54
N PRO A 522 -27.63 13.69 -4.40
CA PRO A 522 -28.94 13.09 -4.58
C PRO A 522 -28.82 11.59 -4.85
N GLU A 523 -29.70 10.78 -4.26
CA GLU A 523 -29.82 9.39 -4.71
C GLU A 523 -30.18 9.41 -6.19
N ALA A 524 -29.30 8.84 -7.03
CA ALA A 524 -29.69 8.55 -8.39
C ALA A 524 -30.87 7.58 -8.31
N HIS A 525 -32.03 7.98 -8.82
CA HIS A 525 -33.11 7.04 -9.07
C HIS A 525 -32.49 5.88 -9.84
N GLY A 526 -32.53 4.68 -9.26
CA GLY A 526 -31.98 3.50 -9.90
C GLY A 526 -32.51 3.44 -11.33
N GLU A 527 -31.61 3.57 -12.30
CA GLU A 527 -31.81 2.82 -13.51
C GLU A 527 -31.98 1.38 -13.03
N GLN A 528 -33.18 0.85 -13.24
CA GLN A 528 -33.41 -0.58 -13.16
C GLN A 528 -32.28 -1.20 -13.98
N VAL A 529 -31.35 -1.86 -13.29
CA VAL A 529 -30.48 -2.83 -13.91
C VAL A 529 -31.42 -3.93 -14.35
N VAL A 530 -32.03 -3.76 -15.52
CA VAL A 530 -32.61 -4.83 -16.27
C VAL A 530 -31.42 -5.71 -16.58
N ALA A 531 -31.33 -6.82 -15.86
CA ALA A 531 -30.44 -7.92 -16.22
C ALA A 531 -30.82 -8.33 -17.65
N MET A 532 -30.12 -7.77 -18.63
CA MET A 532 -30.03 -8.38 -19.95
C MET A 532 -29.28 -9.68 -19.75
N ASN A 533 -30.04 -10.75 -19.55
CA ASN A 533 -29.64 -12.09 -19.90
C ASN A 533 -29.28 -12.08 -21.39
N ASP A 534 -28.04 -11.74 -21.72
CA ASP A 534 -27.44 -12.17 -22.98
C ASP A 534 -26.63 -13.43 -22.71
N SER A 535 -27.27 -14.53 -23.08
CA SER A 535 -26.69 -15.82 -23.32
C SER A 535 -25.51 -15.73 -24.30
N HIS A 536 -24.27 -15.76 -23.84
CA HIS A 536 -23.16 -16.28 -24.62
C HIS A 536 -22.15 -17.00 -23.72
N GLY A 537 -21.83 -18.23 -24.12
CA GLY A 537 -21.22 -19.26 -23.31
C GLY A 537 -19.81 -18.93 -22.84
N THR A 538 -19.57 -19.16 -21.56
CA THR A 538 -18.27 -19.44 -21.00
C THR A 538 -17.79 -20.81 -21.49
N GLU A 539 -16.89 -20.83 -22.48
CA GLU A 539 -15.91 -21.91 -22.57
C GLU A 539 -14.67 -21.49 -21.78
N ALA A 540 -14.46 -22.20 -20.68
CA ALA A 540 -13.20 -22.24 -19.98
C ALA A 540 -12.14 -22.87 -20.90
N VAL A 541 -11.03 -22.18 -21.12
CA VAL A 541 -9.82 -22.82 -21.63
C VAL A 541 -8.65 -22.41 -20.75
N HIS A 542 -8.22 -23.39 -19.95
CA HIS A 542 -6.90 -23.45 -19.36
C HIS A 542 -5.82 -23.15 -20.40
N ARG A 543 -4.93 -22.19 -20.09
CA ARG A 543 -3.47 -22.37 -20.13
C ARG A 543 -2.76 -21.22 -19.43
#